data_AF-A0A431KUN8-F1
#
_entry.id   AF-A0A431KUN8-F1
#
_cell.length_a   1.000
_cell.length_b   1.000
_cell.length_c   1.000
_cell.angle_alpha   90.00
_cell.angle_beta   90.00
_cell.angle_gamma   90.00
#
_symmetry.space_group_name_H-M   'P 1'
#
loop_
_entity.id
_entity.type
_entity.pdbx_description
1 polymer ?
#
loop_
_entity_poly.entity_id
_entity_poly.type
_entity_poly.pdbx_seq_one_letter_code
_entity_poly.pdbx_strand_id
1 'polypeptide(L)' 'MSITVTLADTATPGQRAYRAFMLGEGGAIRSAVILDARTDEEARSLAAGLANTFGIDLWERTRFLGRYPPLAAT' A
#
# COMPACT_ATOMS: atom_id res chain seq x y z
N MET A 1 12.27 -15.41 9.91
CA MET A 1 11.31 -14.30 10.12
C MET A 1 10.22 -14.49 9.08
N SER A 2 9.10 -15.10 9.47
CA SER A 2 8.07 -15.60 8.53
C SER A 2 6.93 -14.60 8.45
N ILE A 3 6.61 -14.14 7.24
CA ILE A 3 5.55 -13.16 7.00
C ILE A 3 4.27 -13.94 6.68
N THR A 4 3.29 -13.92 7.57
CA THR A 4 1.98 -14.54 7.36
C THR A 4 1.15 -13.65 6.44
N VAL A 5 0.84 -14.13 5.24
CA VAL A 5 -0.10 -13.46 4.32
C VAL A 5 -1.51 -13.98 4.64
N THR A 6 -2.25 -13.23 5.45
CA THR A 6 -3.67 -13.53 5.71
C THR A 6 -4.51 -13.03 4.54
N LEU A 7 -5.22 -13.95 3.87
CA LEU A 7 -6.26 -13.63 2.89
C LEU A 7 -7.36 -12.82 3.61
N ALA A 8 -7.45 -11.53 3.28
CA ALA A 8 -8.37 -10.60 3.93
C ALA A 8 -9.83 -10.83 3.48
N ASP A 9 -10.57 -11.68 4.19
CA ASP A 9 -12.04 -11.82 4.07
C ASP A 9 -12.78 -11.37 5.35
N THR A 10 -12.23 -10.37 6.05
CA THR A 10 -12.88 -9.78 7.24
C THR A 10 -12.65 -8.28 7.31
N ALA A 11 -12.93 -7.56 6.22
CA ALA A 11 -13.05 -6.10 6.31
C ALA A 11 -14.36 -5.75 7.03
N THR A 12 -14.29 -5.52 8.34
CA THR A 12 -15.44 -5.14 9.16
C THR A 12 -16.08 -3.84 8.61
N PRO A 13 -17.41 -3.74 8.47
CA PRO A 13 -18.05 -2.50 8.04
C PRO A 13 -17.70 -1.35 9.01
N GLY A 14 -17.01 -0.32 8.50
CA GLY A 14 -16.44 0.79 9.27
C GLY A 14 -14.91 0.77 9.41
N GLN A 15 -14.26 -0.35 9.11
CA GLN A 15 -12.80 -0.44 9.08
C GLN A 15 -12.26 0.28 7.83
N ARG A 16 -11.19 1.06 8.01
CA ARG A 16 -10.54 1.78 6.90
C ARG A 16 -9.83 0.77 6.01
N ALA A 17 -10.00 0.93 4.69
CA ALA A 17 -9.44 0.01 3.71
C ALA A 17 -8.33 0.71 2.95
N TYR A 18 -7.11 0.64 3.50
CA TYR A 18 -5.92 1.22 2.88
C TYR A 18 -5.35 0.26 1.84
N ARG A 19 -5.02 0.80 0.67
CA ARG A 19 -4.46 0.07 -0.47
C ARG A 19 -3.19 0.76 -0.93
N ALA A 20 -2.10 0.00 -0.99
CA ALA A 20 -0.87 0.40 -1.63
C ALA A 20 -0.82 -0.24 -3.03
N PHE A 21 -0.86 0.59 -4.07
CA PHE A 21 -0.67 0.14 -5.45
C PHE A 21 0.80 0.28 -5.81
N MET A 22 1.47 -0.85 -6.02
CA MET A 22 2.83 -0.84 -6.54
C MET A 22 2.78 -0.56 -8.04
N LEU A 23 3.52 0.47 -8.44
CA LEU A 23 3.61 0.85 -9.83
C LEU A 23 4.68 -0.02 -10.52
N GLY A 24 4.47 -0.24 -11.81
CA GLY A 24 5.43 -0.79 -12.75
C GLY A 24 5.95 0.29 -13.69
N GLU A 25 6.73 -0.14 -14.67
CA GLU A 25 7.23 0.71 -15.74
C GLU A 25 6.08 1.48 -16.43
N GLY A 26 6.29 2.78 -16.66
CA GLY A 26 5.28 3.66 -17.27
C GLY A 26 4.11 4.03 -16.35
N GLY A 27 4.15 3.69 -15.05
CA GLY A 27 3.11 4.05 -14.08
C GLY A 27 1.88 3.12 -14.10
N ALA A 28 1.97 1.98 -14.78
CA ALA A 28 0.94 0.95 -14.72
C ALA A 28 0.90 0.31 -13.32
N ILE A 29 -0.28 -0.06 -12.83
CA ILE A 29 -0.41 -0.79 -11.56
C ILE A 29 0.06 -2.23 -11.80
N ARG A 30 1.12 -2.65 -11.11
CA ARG A 30 1.61 -4.03 -11.16
C ARG A 30 0.97 -4.93 -10.12
N SER A 31 0.74 -4.39 -8.94
CA SER A 31 0.12 -5.15 -7.84
C SER A 31 -0.50 -4.20 -6.82
N ALA A 32 -1.41 -4.75 -6.01
CA ALA A 32 -2.08 -4.03 -4.93
C ALA A 32 -1.94 -4.83 -3.63
N VAL A 33 -1.64 -4.14 -2.55
CA VAL A 33 -1.57 -4.70 -1.19
C VAL A 33 -2.56 -3.97 -0.31
N ILE A 34 -3.39 -4.71 0.42
CA ILE A 34 -4.23 -4.15 1.47
C ILE A 34 -3.36 -3.96 2.71
N LEU A 35 -3.26 -2.73 3.19
CA LEU A 35 -2.55 -2.42 4.42
C LEU A 35 -3.50 -2.54 5.59
N ASP A 36 -3.12 -3.34 6.59
CA ASP A 36 -3.80 -3.37 7.87
C ASP A 36 -3.33 -2.16 8.70
N ALA A 37 -4.00 -1.02 8.49
CA ALA A 37 -3.74 0.21 9.20
C ALA A 37 -5.05 0.78 9.76
N ARG A 38 -4.96 1.40 10.94
CA ARG A 38 -6.11 2.05 11.60
C ARG A 38 -6.12 3.56 11.37
N THR A 39 -4.98 4.14 11.02
CA THR A 39 -4.81 5.59 10.80
C THR A 39 -4.07 5.90 9.52
N ASP A 40 -4.27 7.11 8.97
CA ASP A 40 -3.57 7.56 7.78
C ASP A 40 -2.05 7.56 8.02
N GLU A 41 -1.60 7.92 9.23
CA GLU A 41 -0.17 7.97 9.59
C GLU A 41 0.48 6.58 9.65
N GLU A 42 -0.23 5.60 10.19
CA GLU A 42 0.18 4.20 10.19
C GLU A 42 0.23 3.65 8.77
N ALA A 43 -0.78 3.94 7.95
CA ALA A 43 -0.79 3.56 6.54
C ALA A 43 0.38 4.16 5.77
N ARG A 44 0.75 5.41 6.06
CA ARG A 44 1.94 6.07 5.46
C ARG A 44 3.24 5.39 5.87
N SER A 45 3.38 5.05 7.15
CA SER A 45 4.56 4.38 7.68
C SER A 45 4.72 2.99 7.07
N LEU A 46 3.62 2.24 6.94
CA LEU A 46 3.61 0.93 6.27
C LEU A 46 3.95 1.06 4.78
N ALA A 47 3.34 2.01 4.06
CA ALA A 47 3.61 2.25 2.65
C ALA A 47 5.07 2.67 2.38
N ALA A 48 5.66 3.49 3.26
CA ALA A 48 7.05 3.90 3.17
C ALA A 48 8.03 2.73 3.40
N GLY A 49 7.64 1.74 4.19
CA GLY A 49 8.43 0.53 4.44
C GLY A 49 8.34 -0.52 3.32
N LEU A 50 7.44 -0.37 2.37
CA LEU A 50 7.30 -1.31 1.25
C LEU A 50 8.43 -1.09 0.24
N ALA A 51 9.27 -2.12 0.09
CA ALA A 51 10.25 -2.19 -1.00
C ALA A 51 9.54 -2.03 -2.35
N ASN A 52 9.99 -1.06 -3.15
CA ASN A 52 9.38 -0.77 -4.44
C ASN A 52 10.40 -0.23 -5.44
N THR A 53 10.21 -0.60 -6.70
CA THR A 53 11.14 -0.30 -7.80
C THR A 53 10.69 0.87 -8.67
N PHE A 54 9.40 1.15 -8.75
CA PHE A 54 8.85 2.23 -9.61
C PHE A 54 7.93 3.21 -8.85
N GLY A 55 7.80 3.05 -7.53
CA GLY A 55 6.92 3.86 -6.70
C GLY A 55 5.69 3.12 -6.22
N ILE A 56 5.00 3.73 -5.25
CA ILE A 56 3.76 3.25 -4.65
C ILE A 56 2.76 4.39 -4.59
N ASP A 57 1.51 4.13 -4.97
CA ASP A 57 0.39 5.02 -4.68
C ASP A 57 -0.42 4.48 -3.50
N LEU A 58 -0.56 5.29 -2.45
CA LEU A 58 -1.35 4.97 -1.26
C LEU A 58 -2.74 5.59 -1.36
N TRP A 59 -3.74 4.74 -1.15
CA TRP A 59 -5.16 5.11 -1.20
C TRP A 59 -5.89 4.58 0.04
N GLU A 60 -6.90 5.32 0.49
CA GLU A 60 -7.94 4.81 1.40
C GLU A 60 -9.25 4.84 0.63
N ARG A 61 -9.78 3.66 0.27
CA ARG A 61 -10.95 3.54 -0.62
C ARG A 61 -10.79 4.35 -1.92
N THR A 62 -11.40 5.52 -2.02
CA THR A 62 -11.37 6.44 -3.17
C THR A 62 -10.53 7.70 -2.90
N ARG A 63 -9.97 7.83 -1.70
CA ARG A 63 -9.16 8.97 -1.28
C ARG A 63 -7.67 8.67 -1.50
N PHE A 64 -7.04 9.44 -2.38
CA PHE A 64 -5.60 9.40 -2.55
C PHE A 64 -4.90 10.03 -1.34
N LEU A 65 -3.93 9.33 -0.75
CA LEU A 65 -3.21 9.75 0.45
C LEU A 65 -1.77 10.18 0.17
N GLY A 66 -1.17 9.69 -0.92
CA GLY A 66 0.17 10.08 -1.33
C GLY A 66 0.81 9.12 -2.32
N ARG A 67 1.87 9.59 -2.97
CA ARG A 67 2.76 8.80 -3.82
C ARG A 67 4.13 8.73 -3.18
N TYR A 68 4.70 7.53 -3.15
CA TYR A 68 6.04 7.24 -2.68
C TYR A 68 6.95 6.97 -3.87
N PRO A 69 8.12 7.62 -3.95
CA PRO A 69 9.06 7.37 -5.03
C PRO A 69 9.67 5.96 -4.93
N PRO A 70 10.25 5.45 -6.03
CA PRO A 70 11.06 4.24 -6.02
C PRO A 70 12.16 4.31 -4.96
N LEU A 71 12.23 3.30 -4.10
CA LEU A 71 13.29 3.19 -3.08
C LEU A 71 14.61 2.70 -3.69
N ALA A 72 14.55 2.02 -4.83
CA ALA A 72 15.70 1.65 -5.64
C ALA A 72 15.68 2.46 -6.95
N ALA A 73 16.33 3.62 -6.97
CA ALA A 73 17.07 4.03 -8.16
C ALA A 73 18.45 3.38 -8.02
N THR A 74 18.61 2.16 -8.54
CA THR A 74 19.96 1.68 -8.85
C THR A 74 20.45 2.43 -10.07
#